data_AF-A0A935GJP7-F1
#
_entry.id   AF-A0A935GJP7-F1
#
_cell.length_a   1.000
_cell.length_b   1.000
_cell.length_c   1.000
_cell.angle_alpha   90.00
_cell.angle_beta   90.00
_cell.angle_gamma   90.00
#
_symmetry.space_group_name_H-M   'P 1'
#
loop_
_entity.id
_entity.type
_entity.pdbx_description
1 polymer ?
#
loop_
_entity_poly.entity_id
_entity_poly.type
_entity_poly.pdbx_seq_one_letter_code
_entity_poly.pdbx_strand_id
1 'polypeptide(L)'
;MSYNLTQQWEVETFLQMFQPTIHPRSGSPYAFINSPYQIRDDIGFDDYEDFVNGGIRFNGQFDQLGLQFFIVSRHNPDPVYRWGAGGQTALDPAFPVAPGQQKFSEQVFRASGLPGSPVPEGGGTYGSADWMGGAALGGLDGVEALNVLGRDFPFIGNFLTGIAGASAMLDPSGQGMLPNADIANGIWATNVQEAAPVFDMFFSILGDLDADIISSYPSENVFGAGGNYIFYAEPDTLLDQLVVRFEATYTPDRKWTNNMAREPLTHDEWITALAFEKYHRFSQNYPATFFSLQWMHKTASDFVGRPLDFIGGAVDKAGHGKPKGWLGDGWDAFSFAFQQPTPDLKWRYDFSVLYDIFGGYLIQPAVRYKPSAAWTVETYATWMYAKNTESVFSALEWTDEVGMRVGYQF
;
A
#
# COMPACT_ATOMS: atom_id res chain seq x y z
N MET A 1 14.54 -5.48 -27.13
CA MET A 1 15.21 -6.32 -28.15
C MET A 1 15.11 -7.77 -27.68
N SER A 2 14.92 -8.72 -28.59
CA SER A 2 14.92 -10.16 -28.28
C SER A 2 15.97 -10.86 -29.16
N TYR A 3 16.66 -11.86 -28.61
CA TYR A 3 17.64 -12.67 -29.30
C TYR A 3 17.62 -14.12 -28.80
N ASN A 4 17.50 -15.08 -29.72
CA ASN A 4 17.59 -16.50 -29.41
C ASN A 4 19.04 -16.95 -29.31
N LEU A 5 19.49 -17.34 -28.11
CA LEU A 5 20.83 -17.89 -27.88
C LEU A 5 20.95 -19.31 -28.45
N THR A 6 19.91 -20.11 -28.24
CA THR A 6 19.76 -21.47 -28.77
C THR A 6 18.32 -21.70 -29.20
N GLN A 7 17.95 -22.93 -29.58
CA GLN A 7 16.55 -23.28 -29.83
C GLN A 7 15.69 -23.28 -28.56
N GLN A 8 16.32 -23.35 -27.38
CA GLN A 8 15.65 -23.47 -26.08
C GLN A 8 15.74 -22.20 -25.25
N TRP A 9 16.73 -21.33 -25.51
CA TRP A 9 17.00 -20.13 -24.72
C TRP A 9 16.83 -18.85 -25.52
N GLU A 10 16.11 -17.90 -24.93
CA GLU A 10 15.91 -16.54 -25.42
C GLU A 10 16.42 -15.53 -24.39
N VAL A 11 17.04 -14.46 -24.88
CA VAL A 11 17.38 -13.26 -24.12
C VAL A 11 16.56 -12.10 -24.61
N GLU A 12 15.93 -11.41 -23.67
CA GLU A 12 15.20 -10.18 -23.93
C GLU A 12 15.78 -9.04 -23.12
N THR A 13 15.85 -7.87 -23.73
CA THR A 13 16.21 -6.62 -23.08
C THR A 13 15.13 -5.59 -23.34
N PHE A 14 14.88 -4.74 -22.36
CA PHE A 14 13.95 -3.63 -22.51
C PHE A 14 14.53 -2.34 -21.93
N LEU A 15 14.05 -1.24 -22.49
CA LEU A 15 14.15 0.09 -21.92
C LEU A 15 12.73 0.65 -21.92
N GLN A 16 12.34 1.28 -20.82
CA GLN A 16 11.01 1.85 -20.65
C GLN A 16 11.12 3.16 -19.91
N MET A 17 10.50 4.21 -20.43
CA MET A 17 10.38 5.48 -19.70
C MET A 17 9.65 5.25 -18.38
N PHE A 18 10.14 5.88 -17.31
CA PHE A 18 9.52 5.78 -16.01
C PHE A 18 8.07 6.26 -16.05
N GLN A 19 7.18 5.51 -15.43
CA GLN A 19 5.76 5.84 -15.31
C GLN A 19 5.34 5.59 -13.86
N PRO A 20 4.96 6.63 -13.11
CA PRO A 20 4.56 6.48 -11.72
C PRO A 20 3.15 5.92 -11.61
N THR A 21 2.88 5.22 -10.53
CA THR A 21 1.52 4.93 -10.08
C THR A 21 0.90 6.22 -9.55
N ILE A 22 -0.14 6.73 -10.21
CA ILE A 22 -0.90 7.89 -9.73
C ILE A 22 -2.10 7.39 -8.94
N HIS A 23 -2.14 7.72 -7.66
CA HIS A 23 -3.27 7.35 -6.81
C HIS A 23 -4.47 8.28 -7.04
N PRO A 24 -5.70 7.79 -6.82
CA PRO A 24 -6.88 8.63 -6.83
C PRO A 24 -6.71 9.80 -5.85
N ARG A 25 -7.08 11.01 -6.28
CA ARG A 25 -6.98 12.21 -5.43
C ARG A 25 -7.88 12.08 -4.20
N SER A 26 -7.49 12.80 -3.14
CA SER A 26 -8.28 12.91 -1.93
C SER A 26 -9.71 13.41 -2.25
N GLY A 27 -10.68 12.84 -1.54
CA GLY A 27 -12.11 13.11 -1.79
C GLY A 27 -12.75 12.28 -2.90
N SER A 28 -12.00 11.40 -3.57
CA SER A 28 -12.59 10.41 -4.49
C SER A 28 -13.06 9.14 -3.76
N PRO A 29 -14.03 8.38 -4.32
CA PRO A 29 -14.52 7.14 -3.71
C PRO A 29 -13.48 5.99 -3.62
N TYR A 30 -12.25 6.19 -4.09
CA TYR A 30 -11.20 5.17 -4.08
C TYR A 30 -9.87 5.75 -3.60
N ALA A 31 -9.91 6.87 -2.86
CA ALA A 31 -8.72 7.51 -2.32
C ALA A 31 -8.10 6.66 -1.21
N PHE A 32 -6.86 6.20 -1.42
CA PHE A 32 -6.09 5.49 -0.38
C PHE A 32 -5.56 6.45 0.69
N ILE A 33 -5.20 7.66 0.28
CA ILE A 33 -4.84 8.76 1.18
C ILE A 33 -6.07 9.66 1.26
N ASN A 34 -6.74 9.61 2.40
CA ASN A 34 -7.94 10.39 2.63
C ASN A 34 -7.64 11.86 2.93
N SER A 35 -8.67 12.70 2.71
CA SER A 35 -8.71 14.06 3.23
C SER A 35 -8.36 14.06 4.72
N PRO A 36 -7.63 15.05 5.24
CA PRO A 36 -7.28 16.34 4.63
C PRO A 36 -5.93 16.39 3.91
N TYR A 37 -5.23 15.27 3.76
CA TYR A 37 -3.89 15.26 3.21
C TYR A 37 -3.90 15.36 1.69
N GLN A 38 -3.01 16.18 1.14
CA GLN A 38 -2.89 16.39 -0.30
C GLN A 38 -1.59 15.81 -0.83
N ILE A 39 -1.71 14.91 -1.80
CA ILE A 39 -0.55 14.37 -2.51
C ILE A 39 -0.08 15.42 -3.52
N ARG A 40 1.16 15.87 -3.38
CA ARG A 40 1.85 16.84 -4.25
C ARG A 40 2.73 16.14 -5.26
N ASP A 41 2.09 15.38 -6.15
CA ASP A 41 2.78 14.70 -7.25
C ASP A 41 3.42 15.69 -8.23
N ASP A 42 2.92 16.92 -8.31
CA ASP A 42 3.53 18.01 -9.09
C ASP A 42 4.96 18.34 -8.63
N ILE A 43 5.24 18.19 -7.33
CA ILE A 43 6.57 18.38 -6.76
C ILE A 43 7.34 17.04 -6.79
N GLY A 44 6.67 15.94 -6.43
CA GLY A 44 7.32 14.65 -6.26
C GLY A 44 7.74 13.95 -7.56
N PHE A 45 7.04 14.19 -8.67
CA PHE A 45 7.31 13.53 -9.96
C PHE A 45 8.30 14.29 -10.85
N ASP A 46 8.41 15.61 -10.72
CA ASP A 46 9.25 16.47 -11.56
C ASP A 46 10.72 16.00 -11.57
N ASP A 47 11.21 15.54 -10.42
CA ASP A 47 12.56 15.00 -10.27
C ASP A 47 12.79 13.67 -11.03
N TYR A 48 11.73 13.02 -11.53
CA TYR A 48 11.80 11.66 -12.07
C TYR A 48 11.27 11.48 -13.51
N GLU A 49 10.70 12.51 -14.12
CA GLU A 49 9.98 12.38 -15.40
C GLU A 49 10.85 11.87 -16.56
N ASP A 50 12.15 12.15 -16.52
CA ASP A 50 13.11 11.80 -17.58
C ASP A 50 13.84 10.46 -17.37
N PHE A 51 13.54 9.71 -16.29
CA PHE A 51 14.22 8.44 -16.04
C PHE A 51 13.77 7.32 -16.99
N VAL A 52 14.72 6.43 -17.27
CA VAL A 52 14.49 5.23 -18.07
C VAL A 52 14.84 4.01 -17.25
N ASN A 53 13.86 3.14 -17.07
CA ASN A 53 14.01 1.82 -16.48
C ASN A 53 14.56 0.84 -17.53
N GLY A 54 15.32 -0.15 -17.09
CA GLY A 54 15.88 -1.15 -17.99
C GLY A 54 16.08 -2.49 -17.33
N GLY A 55 16.12 -3.54 -18.15
CA GLY A 55 16.33 -4.87 -17.64
C GLY A 55 16.64 -5.89 -18.71
N ILE A 56 17.04 -7.07 -18.23
CA ILE A 56 17.37 -8.24 -19.03
C ILE A 56 16.59 -9.42 -18.46
N ARG A 57 15.97 -10.21 -19.33
CA ARG A 57 15.28 -11.45 -19.02
C ARG A 57 15.85 -12.59 -19.85
N PHE A 58 16.02 -13.75 -19.23
CA PHE A 58 16.42 -15.01 -19.84
C PHE A 58 15.24 -15.98 -19.72
N ASN A 59 14.80 -16.56 -20.83
CA ASN A 59 13.71 -17.52 -20.88
C ASN A 59 14.22 -18.83 -21.48
N GLY A 60 13.91 -19.95 -20.82
CA GLY A 60 14.29 -21.29 -21.25
C GLY A 60 13.06 -22.19 -21.33
N GLN A 61 12.91 -22.97 -22.41
CA GLN A 61 11.85 -23.97 -22.53
C GLN A 61 12.45 -25.36 -22.77
N PHE A 62 12.09 -26.31 -21.91
CA PHE A 62 12.51 -27.71 -21.94
C PHE A 62 11.29 -28.62 -21.84
N ASP A 63 10.76 -29.04 -22.99
CA ASP A 63 9.51 -29.81 -23.07
C ASP A 63 8.37 -29.14 -22.29
N GLN A 64 8.01 -29.68 -21.11
CA GLN A 64 6.96 -29.16 -20.24
C GLN A 64 7.44 -28.18 -19.17
N LEU A 65 8.76 -28.00 -19.01
CA LEU A 65 9.37 -27.10 -18.04
C LEU A 65 9.78 -25.79 -18.71
N GLY A 66 9.15 -24.69 -18.34
CA GLY A 66 9.62 -23.35 -18.63
C GLY A 66 10.38 -22.77 -17.43
N LEU A 67 11.48 -22.08 -17.70
CA LEU A 67 12.29 -21.36 -16.71
C LEU A 67 12.46 -19.91 -17.14
N GLN A 68 12.45 -18.99 -16.18
CA GLN A 68 12.73 -17.57 -16.41
C GLN A 68 13.65 -17.01 -15.33
N PHE A 69 14.53 -16.10 -15.73
CA PHE A 69 15.38 -15.32 -14.82
C PHE A 69 15.41 -13.88 -15.32
N PHE A 70 15.40 -12.90 -14.43
CA PHE A 70 15.52 -11.51 -14.84
C PHE A 70 16.28 -10.66 -13.83
N ILE A 71 16.82 -9.57 -14.35
CA ILE A 71 17.41 -8.49 -13.57
C ILE A 71 16.88 -7.18 -14.14
N VAL A 72 16.30 -6.35 -13.28
CA VAL A 72 15.72 -5.06 -13.66
C VAL A 72 16.32 -4.00 -12.76
N SER A 73 16.77 -2.90 -13.35
CA SER A 73 17.07 -1.67 -12.64
C SER A 73 15.99 -0.66 -12.99
N ARG A 74 15.24 -0.20 -11.99
CA ARG A 74 14.10 0.69 -12.20
C ARG A 74 13.93 1.67 -11.06
N HIS A 75 13.22 2.76 -11.30
CA HIS A 75 12.53 3.48 -10.24
C HIS A 75 11.27 2.72 -9.85
N ASN A 76 11.03 2.54 -8.55
CA ASN A 76 9.81 1.93 -8.04
C ASN A 76 8.62 2.79 -8.50
N PRO A 77 7.66 2.25 -9.27
CA PRO A 77 6.49 3.01 -9.69
C PRO A 77 5.56 3.34 -8.53
N ASP A 78 5.60 2.56 -7.44
CA ASP A 78 4.82 2.84 -6.24
C ASP A 78 5.54 3.90 -5.39
N PRO A 79 4.90 5.04 -5.11
CA PRO A 79 5.55 6.15 -4.42
C PRO A 79 5.87 5.85 -2.97
N VAL A 80 7.00 6.38 -2.52
CA VAL A 80 7.36 6.53 -1.11
C VAL A 80 7.01 7.95 -0.68
N TYR A 81 6.27 8.07 0.41
CA TYR A 81 5.72 9.34 0.86
C TYR A 81 6.49 9.92 2.04
N ARG A 82 6.56 11.25 2.05
CA ARG A 82 7.07 12.04 3.17
C ARG A 82 6.25 13.31 3.36
N TRP A 83 6.34 13.91 4.53
CA TRP A 83 5.76 15.23 4.78
C TRP A 83 6.40 16.31 3.88
N GLY A 84 5.56 17.17 3.32
CA GLY A 84 5.94 18.41 2.66
C GLY A 84 5.76 19.62 3.58
N ALA A 85 6.41 20.73 3.26
CA ALA A 85 6.14 21.99 3.93
C ALA A 85 4.76 22.52 3.50
N GLY A 86 3.96 22.97 4.47
CA GLY A 86 2.59 23.42 4.28
C GLY A 86 2.49 24.74 3.52
N GLY A 87 3.45 25.66 3.67
CA GLY A 87 3.50 26.92 2.93
C GLY A 87 2.54 28.02 3.40
N GLN A 88 1.80 27.81 4.51
CA GLN A 88 0.82 28.78 5.00
C GLN A 88 1.48 29.95 5.74
N THR A 89 1.59 31.09 5.06
CA THR A 89 2.25 32.30 5.60
C THR A 89 1.36 33.12 6.54
N ALA A 90 0.05 32.89 6.55
CA ALA A 90 -0.90 33.65 7.37
C ALA A 90 -0.63 33.56 8.88
N LEU A 91 -0.01 32.45 9.32
CA LEU A 91 0.30 32.19 10.73
C LEU A 91 1.74 32.58 11.12
N ASP A 92 2.61 32.95 10.16
CA ASP A 92 3.98 33.39 10.46
C ASP A 92 4.03 34.57 11.46
N PRO A 93 3.14 35.58 11.40
CA PRO A 93 3.15 36.66 12.38
C PRO A 93 2.66 36.25 13.77
N ALA A 94 1.81 35.22 13.86
CA ALA A 94 1.28 34.69 15.12
C ALA A 94 2.29 33.78 15.83
N PHE A 95 3.17 33.13 15.07
CA PHE A 95 4.28 32.32 15.55
C PHE A 95 5.63 32.93 15.13
N PRO A 96 5.96 34.14 15.63
CA PRO A 96 7.20 34.80 15.25
C PRO A 96 8.38 34.02 15.83
N VAL A 97 9.35 33.70 14.96
CA VAL A 97 10.58 33.02 15.34
C VAL A 97 11.78 33.97 15.21
N ALA A 98 12.84 33.69 15.97
CA ALA A 98 14.08 34.47 15.89
C ALA A 98 14.71 34.37 14.48
N PRO A 99 15.50 35.37 14.04
CA PRO A 99 16.22 35.30 12.78
C PRO A 99 17.05 34.02 12.64
N GLY A 100 16.90 33.30 11.53
CA GLY A 100 17.58 32.03 11.28
C GLY A 100 16.86 30.79 11.81
N GLN A 101 15.70 30.94 12.46
CA GLN A 101 14.80 29.84 12.78
C GLN A 101 13.74 29.67 11.67
N GLN A 102 13.26 28.44 11.50
CA GLN A 102 12.24 28.15 10.49
C GLN A 102 10.88 28.71 10.90
N LYS A 103 10.17 29.28 9.93
CA LYS A 103 8.83 29.85 10.12
C LYS A 103 7.75 28.78 10.13
N PHE A 104 6.52 29.16 10.53
CA PHE A 104 5.35 28.29 10.47
C PHE A 104 5.09 27.79 9.03
N SER A 105 5.21 28.68 8.04
CA SER A 105 5.06 28.34 6.61
C SER A 105 6.06 27.29 6.10
N GLU A 106 7.17 27.06 6.80
CA GLU A 106 8.18 26.05 6.46
C GLU A 106 7.96 24.73 7.21
N GLN A 107 6.92 24.65 8.06
CA GLN A 107 6.51 23.43 8.77
C GLN A 107 5.47 22.64 7.98
N VAL A 108 5.17 21.42 8.43
CA VAL A 108 4.26 20.49 7.72
C VAL A 108 2.79 20.94 7.67
N PHE A 109 2.28 21.48 8.78
CA PHE A 109 0.85 21.67 8.96
C PHE A 109 0.37 23.04 8.48
N ARG A 110 -0.86 23.06 8.03
CA ARG A 110 -1.66 24.26 7.80
C ARG A 110 -2.91 24.18 8.67
N ALA A 111 -3.31 25.31 9.22
CA ALA A 111 -4.62 25.45 9.84
C ALA A 111 -5.69 25.57 8.73
N SER A 112 -6.62 24.63 8.72
CA SER A 112 -7.71 24.59 7.74
C SER A 112 -8.64 25.80 7.91
N GLY A 113 -9.28 26.23 6.83
CA GLY A 113 -10.14 27.42 6.81
C GLY A 113 -9.43 28.78 6.86
N LEU A 114 -8.13 28.82 7.20
CA LEU A 114 -7.33 30.05 7.16
C LEU A 114 -6.68 30.29 5.79
N PRO A 115 -6.40 31.56 5.40
CA PRO A 115 -5.76 31.87 4.12
C PRO A 115 -4.47 31.07 3.91
N GLY A 116 -4.37 30.39 2.77
CA GLY A 116 -3.24 29.52 2.44
C GLY A 116 -3.47 28.03 2.71
N SER A 117 -4.58 27.64 3.32
CA SER A 117 -5.04 26.25 3.32
C SER A 117 -6.00 25.99 2.14
N PRO A 118 -5.86 24.86 1.42
CA PRO A 118 -6.82 24.42 0.41
C PRO A 118 -8.04 23.70 1.01
N VAL A 119 -8.06 23.47 2.33
CA VAL A 119 -9.11 22.74 3.04
C VAL A 119 -10.02 23.75 3.78
N PRO A 120 -11.36 23.63 3.66
CA PRO A 120 -12.28 24.52 4.37
C PRO A 120 -12.22 24.30 5.89
N GLU A 121 -12.73 25.28 6.65
CA GLU A 121 -12.87 25.17 8.11
C GLU A 121 -13.70 23.92 8.47
N GLY A 122 -13.20 23.10 9.41
CA GLY A 122 -13.81 21.84 9.81
C GLY A 122 -13.58 20.67 8.84
N GLY A 123 -12.71 20.84 7.85
CA GLY A 123 -12.33 19.80 6.88
C GLY A 123 -10.99 19.12 7.17
N GLY A 124 -10.23 19.63 8.14
CA GLY A 124 -8.94 19.11 8.59
C GLY A 124 -9.04 17.92 9.56
N THR A 125 -7.89 17.39 9.96
CA THR A 125 -7.78 16.39 11.02
C THR A 125 -8.16 17.06 12.33
N TYR A 126 -9.10 16.48 13.07
CA TYR A 126 -9.60 17.05 14.32
C TYR A 126 -9.29 16.14 15.52
N GLY A 127 -8.31 16.55 16.31
CA GLY A 127 -7.97 15.83 17.55
C GLY A 127 -7.14 14.57 17.31
N SER A 128 -6.75 13.94 18.41
CA SER A 128 -5.93 12.74 18.38
C SER A 128 -6.63 11.53 17.77
N ALA A 129 -7.95 11.42 17.95
CA ALA A 129 -8.71 10.26 17.48
C ALA A 129 -8.70 10.15 15.95
N ASP A 130 -8.92 11.27 15.26
CA ASP A 130 -8.86 11.35 13.80
C ASP A 130 -7.44 11.10 13.30
N TRP A 131 -6.42 11.65 13.99
CA TRP A 131 -5.02 11.41 13.67
C TRP A 131 -4.66 9.91 13.75
N MET A 132 -4.96 9.28 14.89
CA MET A 132 -4.63 7.87 15.13
C MET A 132 -5.41 6.94 14.20
N GLY A 133 -6.70 7.22 13.99
CA GLY A 133 -7.53 6.45 13.05
C GLY A 133 -7.05 6.56 11.61
N GLY A 134 -6.73 7.78 11.15
CA GLY A 134 -6.20 8.04 9.81
C GLY A 134 -4.83 7.38 9.58
N ALA A 135 -3.92 7.50 10.55
CA ALA A 135 -2.61 6.84 10.50
C ALA A 135 -2.77 5.32 10.42
N ALA A 136 -3.65 4.74 11.25
CA ALA A 136 -3.88 3.30 11.29
C ALA A 136 -4.43 2.75 9.95
N LEU A 137 -5.38 3.45 9.30
CA LEU A 137 -5.88 3.06 7.98
C LEU A 137 -4.80 3.15 6.90
N GLY A 138 -3.91 4.15 6.99
CA GLY A 138 -2.76 4.31 6.11
C GLY A 138 -1.64 3.28 6.33
N GLY A 139 -1.76 2.40 7.34
CA GLY A 139 -0.69 1.47 7.73
C GLY A 139 0.51 2.18 8.35
N LEU A 140 0.28 3.27 9.07
CA LEU A 140 1.27 4.05 9.80
C LEU A 140 1.05 3.90 11.31
N ASP A 141 2.11 4.13 12.08
CA ASP A 141 2.03 4.28 13.52
C ASP A 141 1.82 5.77 13.86
N GLY A 142 0.62 6.12 14.29
CA GLY A 142 0.25 7.49 14.63
C GLY A 142 1.06 8.07 15.80
N VAL A 143 1.60 7.24 16.70
CA VAL A 143 2.49 7.69 17.78
C VAL A 143 3.87 8.00 17.23
N GLU A 144 4.45 7.10 16.45
CA GLU A 144 5.77 7.34 15.87
C GLU A 144 5.74 8.48 14.84
N ALA A 145 4.64 8.66 14.12
CA ALA A 145 4.44 9.82 13.25
C ALA A 145 4.54 11.16 14.01
N LEU A 146 4.14 11.23 15.28
CA LEU A 146 4.37 12.42 16.13
C LEU A 146 5.87 12.64 16.38
N ASN A 147 6.60 11.57 16.69
CA ASN A 147 8.04 11.67 16.93
C ASN A 147 8.79 12.07 15.65
N VAL A 148 8.40 11.50 14.50
CA VAL A 148 8.89 11.91 13.17
C VAL A 148 8.72 13.41 12.97
N LEU A 149 7.51 13.94 13.24
CA LEU A 149 7.25 15.38 13.11
C LEU A 149 8.20 16.20 14.00
N GLY A 150 8.42 15.76 15.24
CA GLY A 150 9.35 16.41 16.15
C GLY A 150 10.81 16.42 15.67
N ARG A 151 11.26 15.34 15.02
CA ARG A 151 12.63 15.23 14.47
C ARG A 151 12.83 16.04 13.19
N ASP A 152 11.85 15.98 12.29
CA ASP A 152 12.00 16.52 10.93
C ASP A 152 11.62 18.01 10.84
N PHE A 153 10.84 18.51 11.78
CA PHE A 153 10.30 19.88 11.78
C PHE A 153 10.67 20.60 13.08
N PRO A 154 11.75 21.41 13.08
CA PRO A 154 12.29 22.06 14.26
C PRO A 154 11.27 22.85 15.10
N PHE A 155 10.29 23.51 14.46
CA PHE A 155 9.24 24.22 15.20
C PHE A 155 8.41 23.25 16.04
N ILE A 156 7.99 22.12 15.45
CA ILE A 156 7.23 21.08 16.14
C ILE A 156 8.09 20.45 17.22
N GLY A 157 9.34 20.07 16.93
CA GLY A 157 10.26 19.52 17.91
C GLY A 157 10.48 20.43 19.13
N ASN A 158 10.63 21.74 18.91
CA ASN A 158 10.75 22.73 19.98
C ASN A 158 9.48 22.83 20.82
N PHE A 159 8.31 22.83 20.18
CA PHE A 159 7.02 22.82 20.88
C PHE A 159 6.86 21.56 21.75
N LEU A 160 7.10 20.38 21.17
CA LEU A 160 7.05 19.11 21.89
C LEU A 160 8.02 19.04 23.07
N THR A 161 9.23 19.57 22.89
CA THR A 161 10.23 19.68 23.96
C THR A 161 9.76 20.61 25.09
N GLY A 162 9.10 21.73 24.74
CA GLY A 162 8.48 22.62 25.70
C GLY A 162 7.40 21.94 26.53
N ILE A 163 6.56 21.11 25.89
CA ILE A 163 5.54 20.31 26.59
C ILE A 163 6.17 19.32 27.55
N ALA A 164 7.17 18.56 27.09
CA ALA A 164 7.87 17.59 27.93
C ALA A 164 8.49 18.26 29.16
N GLY A 165 9.10 19.43 28.98
CA GLY A 165 9.61 20.25 30.07
C GLY A 165 8.52 20.70 31.05
N ALA A 166 7.40 21.23 30.54
CA ALA A 166 6.27 21.64 31.38
C ALA A 166 5.64 20.46 32.13
N SER A 167 5.48 19.31 31.48
CA SER A 167 5.01 18.06 32.08
C SER A 167 5.89 17.64 33.26
N ALA A 168 7.22 17.64 33.07
CA ALA A 168 8.16 17.30 34.13
C ALA A 168 8.18 18.31 35.30
N MET A 169 7.92 19.59 35.02
CA MET A 169 7.81 20.63 36.06
C MET A 169 6.52 20.52 36.87
N LEU A 170 5.39 20.20 36.22
CA LEU A 170 4.10 20.07 36.86
C LEU A 170 3.96 18.78 37.67
N ASP A 171 4.64 17.71 37.23
CA ASP A 171 4.76 16.46 37.99
C ASP A 171 6.22 16.01 38.12
N PRO A 172 6.92 16.51 39.16
CA PRO A 172 8.30 16.12 39.45
C PRO A 172 8.49 14.63 39.82
N SER A 173 7.40 13.86 40.02
CA SER A 173 7.49 12.42 40.30
C SER A 173 7.86 11.59 39.06
N GLY A 174 7.86 12.22 37.87
CA GLY A 174 8.10 11.56 36.60
C GLY A 174 6.89 10.77 36.09
N GLN A 175 5.71 10.95 36.69
CA GLN A 175 4.44 10.36 36.25
C GLN A 175 3.54 11.38 35.53
N GLY A 176 4.13 12.47 35.05
CA GLY A 176 3.44 13.52 34.29
C GLY A 176 2.88 13.02 32.95
N MET A 177 2.42 13.94 32.12
CA MET A 177 1.77 13.64 30.84
C MET A 177 2.65 12.85 29.86
N LEU A 178 3.96 13.09 29.88
CA LEU A 178 4.95 12.43 29.00
C LEU A 178 6.04 11.74 29.83
N PRO A 179 5.71 10.66 30.58
CA PRO A 179 6.63 10.05 31.54
C PRO A 179 7.75 9.24 30.88
N ASN A 180 7.54 8.78 29.64
CA ASN A 180 8.51 7.97 28.89
C ASN A 180 9.24 8.76 27.78
N ALA A 181 9.16 10.09 27.77
CA ALA A 181 9.84 10.90 26.78
C ALA A 181 11.37 10.79 26.90
N ASP A 182 12.04 10.63 25.76
CA ASP A 182 13.49 10.62 25.63
C ASP A 182 13.89 11.60 24.52
N ILE A 183 13.89 12.88 24.90
CA ILE A 183 14.13 14.01 24.00
C ILE A 183 15.51 13.94 23.36
N ALA A 184 16.50 13.40 24.07
CA ALA A 184 17.86 13.26 23.57
C ALA A 184 17.93 12.32 22.36
N ASN A 185 17.02 11.36 22.28
CA ASN A 185 16.89 10.41 21.18
C ASN A 185 15.71 10.74 20.24
N GLY A 186 15.11 11.92 20.36
CA GLY A 186 14.01 12.36 19.49
C GLY A 186 12.72 11.56 19.69
N ILE A 187 12.42 11.19 20.94
CA ILE A 187 11.20 10.50 21.35
C ILE A 187 10.45 11.39 22.34
N TRP A 188 9.23 11.79 21.98
CA TRP A 188 8.35 12.60 22.84
C TRP A 188 7.17 11.81 23.38
N ALA A 189 6.70 10.80 22.64
CA ALA A 189 5.65 9.89 23.07
C ALA A 189 5.99 8.45 22.67
N THR A 190 5.61 7.50 23.52
CA THR A 190 5.84 6.07 23.32
C THR A 190 4.56 5.25 23.17
N ASN A 191 3.42 5.88 23.45
CA ASN A 191 2.09 5.26 23.40
C ASN A 191 1.01 6.32 23.14
N VAL A 192 -0.21 5.85 22.89
CA VAL A 192 -1.35 6.72 22.56
C VAL A 192 -1.74 7.62 23.72
N GLN A 193 -1.60 7.15 24.97
CA GLN A 193 -1.94 7.93 26.17
C GLN A 193 -1.04 9.17 26.33
N GLU A 194 0.20 9.09 25.84
CA GLU A 194 1.15 10.21 25.78
C GLU A 194 0.92 11.09 24.55
N ALA A 195 0.72 10.50 23.37
CA ALA A 195 0.59 11.24 22.12
C ALA A 195 -0.75 11.99 21.99
N ALA A 196 -1.84 11.39 22.46
CA ALA A 196 -3.19 11.96 22.33
C ALA A 196 -3.33 13.37 22.93
N PRO A 197 -2.98 13.62 24.21
CA PRO A 197 -3.12 14.96 24.78
C PRO A 197 -2.21 16.00 24.11
N VAL A 198 -1.07 15.59 23.53
CA VAL A 198 -0.20 16.47 22.76
C VAL A 198 -0.87 16.91 21.46
N PHE A 199 -1.46 15.97 20.74
CA PHE A 199 -2.26 16.25 19.55
C PHE A 199 -3.44 17.15 19.87
N ASP A 200 -4.26 16.78 20.86
CA ASP A 200 -5.42 17.57 21.25
C ASP A 200 -5.04 19.01 21.65
N MET A 201 -3.89 19.21 22.28
CA MET A 201 -3.38 20.55 22.54
C MET A 201 -3.00 21.30 21.26
N PHE A 202 -2.30 20.66 20.31
CA PHE A 202 -2.01 21.25 18.99
C PHE A 202 -3.29 21.71 18.30
N PHE A 203 -4.30 20.84 18.24
CA PHE A 203 -5.59 21.14 17.60
C PHE A 203 -6.37 22.22 18.37
N SER A 204 -6.25 22.30 19.69
CA SER A 204 -6.88 23.38 20.48
C SER A 204 -6.30 24.77 20.20
N ILE A 205 -5.03 24.84 19.78
CA ILE A 205 -4.32 26.10 19.50
C ILE A 205 -4.49 26.51 18.04
N LEU A 206 -4.35 25.56 17.12
CA LEU A 206 -4.28 25.84 15.68
C LEU A 206 -5.61 25.62 14.94
N GLY A 207 -6.58 24.96 15.58
CA GLY A 207 -7.75 24.43 14.89
C GLY A 207 -7.46 23.09 14.21
N ASP A 208 -8.34 22.69 13.30
CA ASP A 208 -8.15 21.51 12.46
C ASP A 208 -6.99 21.70 11.47
N LEU A 209 -6.23 20.64 11.23
CA LEU A 209 -4.99 20.71 10.45
C LEU A 209 -5.06 19.90 9.16
N ASP A 210 -4.45 20.45 8.11
CA ASP A 210 -4.17 19.76 6.86
C ASP A 210 -2.69 19.83 6.51
N ALA A 211 -2.23 18.97 5.59
CA ALA A 211 -0.82 18.91 5.20
C ALA A 211 -0.62 18.40 3.79
N ASP A 212 0.55 18.74 3.23
CA ASP A 212 1.02 18.19 1.96
C ASP A 212 1.88 16.95 2.21
N ILE A 213 1.71 15.99 1.32
CA ILE A 213 2.49 14.77 1.23
C ILE A 213 3.22 14.79 -0.11
N ILE A 214 4.52 14.56 -0.10
CA ILE A 214 5.34 14.57 -1.31
C ILE A 214 5.72 13.13 -1.65
N SER A 215 5.44 12.72 -2.88
CA SER A 215 5.86 11.44 -3.43
C SER A 215 7.34 11.47 -3.81
N SER A 216 7.99 10.31 -3.73
CA SER A 216 9.33 10.06 -4.22
C SER A 216 9.38 8.66 -4.80
N TYR A 217 10.24 8.44 -5.81
CA TYR A 217 10.30 7.17 -6.53
C TYR A 217 11.72 6.61 -6.47
N PRO A 218 12.12 5.94 -5.38
CA PRO A 218 13.48 5.45 -5.22
C PRO A 218 13.87 4.44 -6.30
N SER A 219 15.14 4.46 -6.71
CA SER A 219 15.71 3.44 -7.59
C SER A 219 15.90 2.12 -6.86
N GLU A 220 15.60 1.01 -7.52
CA GLU A 220 15.74 -0.35 -7.01
C GLU A 220 16.27 -1.30 -8.08
N ASN A 221 16.96 -2.35 -7.64
CA ASN A 221 17.38 -3.45 -8.49
C ASN A 221 16.59 -4.70 -8.12
N VAL A 222 15.82 -5.24 -9.05
CA VAL A 222 14.96 -6.41 -8.84
C VAL A 222 15.58 -7.62 -9.53
N PHE A 223 15.81 -8.67 -8.77
CA PHE A 223 16.30 -9.95 -9.26
C PHE A 223 15.16 -10.95 -9.20
N GLY A 224 14.87 -11.63 -10.29
CA GLY A 224 13.75 -12.56 -10.36
C GLY A 224 14.13 -13.91 -10.95
N ALA A 225 13.45 -14.93 -10.47
CA ALA A 225 13.48 -16.27 -11.03
C ALA A 225 12.09 -16.90 -10.98
N GLY A 226 11.77 -17.73 -11.95
CA GLY A 226 10.51 -18.46 -11.96
C GLY A 226 10.58 -19.70 -12.81
N GLY A 227 9.64 -20.60 -12.58
CA GLY A 227 9.47 -21.82 -13.34
C GLY A 227 8.01 -22.17 -13.48
N ASN A 228 7.65 -22.73 -14.62
CA ASN A 228 6.35 -23.34 -14.84
C ASN A 228 6.50 -24.77 -15.32
N TYR A 229 5.64 -25.66 -14.87
CA TYR A 229 5.62 -27.06 -15.29
C TYR A 229 4.19 -27.50 -15.61
N ILE A 230 4.05 -28.19 -16.75
CA ILE A 230 2.79 -28.79 -17.19
C ILE A 230 2.85 -30.30 -16.92
N PHE A 231 1.99 -30.78 -16.03
CA PHE A 231 1.86 -32.20 -15.77
C PHE A 231 1.09 -32.90 -16.90
N TYR A 232 1.55 -34.07 -17.32
CA TYR A 232 0.80 -34.98 -18.19
C TYR A 232 0.64 -36.31 -17.45
N ALA A 233 -0.59 -36.63 -17.09
CA ALA A 233 -0.92 -37.79 -16.27
C ALA A 233 -2.01 -38.62 -16.95
N GLU A 234 -2.65 -39.53 -16.22
CA GLU A 234 -3.79 -40.26 -16.76
C GLU A 234 -4.90 -39.28 -17.17
N PRO A 235 -5.51 -39.46 -18.36
CA PRO A 235 -6.58 -38.60 -18.83
C PRO A 235 -7.72 -38.47 -17.82
N ASP A 236 -8.36 -37.30 -17.81
CA ASP A 236 -9.48 -36.96 -16.91
C ASP A 236 -9.15 -36.96 -15.41
N THR A 237 -7.86 -36.99 -15.04
CA THR A 237 -7.43 -36.76 -13.64
C THR A 237 -7.23 -35.27 -13.36
N LEU A 238 -7.13 -34.91 -12.07
CA LEU A 238 -6.81 -33.54 -11.66
C LEU A 238 -5.35 -33.14 -11.98
N LEU A 239 -4.45 -34.12 -12.09
CA LEU A 239 -3.03 -33.89 -12.38
C LEU A 239 -2.76 -33.74 -13.87
N ASP A 240 -3.52 -34.39 -14.74
CA ASP A 240 -3.32 -34.25 -16.18
C ASP A 240 -3.56 -32.80 -16.62
N GLN A 241 -2.64 -32.22 -17.38
CA GLN A 241 -2.65 -30.82 -17.81
C GLN A 241 -2.77 -29.79 -16.67
N LEU A 242 -2.38 -30.15 -15.45
CA LEU A 242 -2.21 -29.18 -14.37
C LEU A 242 -0.99 -28.32 -14.69
N VAL A 243 -1.15 -26.99 -14.66
CA VAL A 243 -0.04 -26.05 -14.76
C VAL A 243 0.31 -25.59 -13.36
N VAL A 244 1.57 -25.78 -12.96
CA VAL A 244 2.11 -25.25 -11.71
C VAL A 244 3.15 -24.19 -12.03
N ARG A 245 3.06 -23.04 -11.38
CA ARG A 245 4.01 -21.94 -11.55
C ARG A 245 4.54 -21.51 -10.21
N PHE A 246 5.85 -21.34 -10.14
CA PHE A 246 6.53 -20.74 -9.00
C PHE A 246 7.31 -19.52 -9.48
N GLU A 247 7.20 -18.42 -8.76
CA GLU A 247 7.93 -17.18 -9.02
C GLU A 247 8.49 -16.63 -7.72
N ALA A 248 9.71 -16.09 -7.80
CA ALA A 248 10.38 -15.44 -6.69
C ALA A 248 11.13 -14.20 -7.17
N THR A 249 11.03 -13.11 -6.43
CA THR A 249 11.82 -11.89 -6.66
C THR A 249 12.48 -11.43 -5.37
N TYR A 250 13.67 -10.87 -5.52
CA TYR A 250 14.45 -10.25 -4.46
C TYR A 250 14.80 -8.82 -4.84
N THR A 251 14.54 -7.89 -3.93
CA THR A 251 14.90 -6.48 -4.07
C THR A 251 15.69 -6.06 -2.83
N PRO A 252 17.02 -5.87 -2.93
CA PRO A 252 17.81 -5.39 -1.81
C PRO A 252 17.55 -3.89 -1.57
N ASP A 253 17.67 -3.47 -0.31
CA ASP A 253 17.59 -2.07 0.11
C ASP A 253 16.38 -1.30 -0.45
N ARG A 254 15.25 -2.00 -0.64
CA ARG A 254 14.01 -1.36 -1.11
C ARG A 254 13.58 -0.31 -0.08
N LYS A 255 12.93 0.75 -0.57
CA LYS A 255 12.56 1.91 0.21
C LYS A 255 11.05 1.97 0.40
N TRP A 256 10.60 2.28 1.61
CA TRP A 256 9.18 2.46 1.97
C TRP A 256 8.94 3.74 2.75
N THR A 257 7.67 4.16 2.78
CA THR A 257 7.18 5.25 3.62
C THR A 257 7.45 4.93 5.09
N ASN A 258 8.11 5.85 5.81
CA ASN A 258 8.52 5.66 7.20
C ASN A 258 7.75 6.58 8.14
N ASN A 259 6.47 6.29 8.41
CA ASN A 259 5.60 7.21 9.18
C ASN A 259 5.70 8.67 8.66
N MET A 260 5.85 8.81 7.33
CA MET A 260 5.99 10.07 6.60
C MET A 260 7.28 10.87 6.88
N ALA A 261 8.29 10.24 7.45
CA ALA A 261 9.60 10.85 7.67
C ALA A 261 10.28 11.27 6.37
N ARG A 262 11.19 12.24 6.45
CA ARG A 262 12.04 12.66 5.34
C ARG A 262 12.93 11.53 4.85
N GLU A 263 13.41 10.70 5.77
CA GLU A 263 14.22 9.53 5.46
C GLU A 263 13.34 8.27 5.35
N PRO A 264 13.38 7.55 4.21
CA PRO A 264 12.57 6.37 4.00
C PRO A 264 13.09 5.16 4.78
N LEU A 265 12.18 4.24 5.08
CA LEU A 265 12.49 2.94 5.68
C LEU A 265 13.21 2.08 4.64
N THR A 266 14.16 1.26 5.07
CA THR A 266 14.97 0.42 4.17
C THR A 266 15.05 -1.01 4.67
N HIS A 267 14.67 -1.94 3.80
CA HIS A 267 14.69 -3.39 4.02
C HIS A 267 14.90 -4.13 2.70
N ASP A 268 15.38 -5.35 2.81
CA ASP A 268 15.36 -6.28 1.70
C ASP A 268 13.96 -6.90 1.57
N GLU A 269 13.47 -7.07 0.35
CA GLU A 269 12.19 -7.72 0.11
C GLU A 269 12.32 -8.96 -0.77
N TRP A 270 11.82 -10.08 -0.23
CA TRP A 270 11.47 -11.26 -1.01
C TRP A 270 9.97 -11.28 -1.28
N ILE A 271 9.61 -11.56 -2.52
CA ILE A 271 8.24 -11.86 -2.93
C ILE A 271 8.27 -13.25 -3.55
N THR A 272 7.42 -14.17 -3.07
CA THR A 272 7.29 -15.50 -3.65
C THR A 272 5.82 -15.81 -3.94
N ALA A 273 5.56 -16.51 -5.04
CA ALA A 273 4.24 -16.91 -5.44
C ALA A 273 4.24 -18.35 -5.97
N LEU A 274 3.19 -19.09 -5.65
CA LEU A 274 2.92 -20.42 -6.15
C LEU A 274 1.50 -20.47 -6.69
N ALA A 275 1.34 -20.79 -7.97
CA ALA A 275 0.05 -20.84 -8.63
C ALA A 275 -0.21 -22.22 -9.25
N PHE A 276 -1.46 -22.64 -9.19
CA PHE A 276 -2.00 -23.84 -9.80
C PHE A 276 -3.12 -23.42 -10.75
N GLU A 277 -3.08 -23.85 -12.01
CA GLU A 277 -4.11 -23.54 -13.00
C GLU A 277 -4.56 -24.82 -13.71
N LYS A 278 -5.88 -24.99 -13.87
CA LYS A 278 -6.43 -26.20 -14.48
C LYS A 278 -7.76 -25.94 -15.17
N TYR A 279 -7.93 -26.56 -16.34
CA TYR A 279 -9.24 -26.87 -16.90
C TYR A 279 -9.60 -28.31 -16.58
N HIS A 280 -10.68 -28.54 -15.82
CA HIS A 280 -11.14 -29.87 -15.47
C HIS A 280 -12.63 -30.05 -15.71
N ARG A 281 -13.03 -31.20 -16.25
CA ARG A 281 -14.42 -31.51 -16.53
C ARG A 281 -15.00 -32.40 -15.45
N PHE A 282 -15.70 -31.81 -14.49
CA PHE A 282 -16.36 -32.55 -13.39
C PHE A 282 -17.59 -33.34 -13.84
N SER A 283 -18.20 -32.98 -14.97
CA SER A 283 -19.41 -33.63 -15.50
C SER A 283 -19.40 -33.66 -17.01
N GLN A 284 -19.88 -34.76 -17.60
CA GLN A 284 -20.06 -34.88 -19.05
C GLN A 284 -21.14 -33.93 -19.58
N ASN A 285 -22.06 -33.46 -18.72
CA ASN A 285 -23.12 -32.55 -19.16
C ASN A 285 -22.63 -31.11 -19.32
N TYR A 286 -21.50 -30.75 -18.69
CA TYR A 286 -20.98 -29.39 -18.68
C TYR A 286 -19.61 -29.30 -19.37
N PRO A 287 -19.27 -28.12 -19.95
CA PRO A 287 -17.90 -27.80 -20.33
C PRO A 287 -16.96 -27.84 -19.13
N ALA A 288 -15.65 -27.94 -19.40
CA ALA A 288 -14.63 -27.91 -18.37
C ALA A 288 -14.69 -26.60 -17.58
N THR A 289 -14.56 -26.71 -16.26
CA THR A 289 -14.35 -25.58 -15.35
C THR A 289 -12.89 -25.18 -15.41
N PHE A 290 -12.62 -23.90 -15.61
CA PHE A 290 -11.31 -23.34 -15.29
C PHE A 290 -11.26 -23.03 -13.81
N PHE A 291 -10.17 -23.37 -13.12
CA PHE A 291 -9.90 -22.84 -11.80
C PHE A 291 -8.42 -22.56 -11.60
N SER A 292 -8.16 -21.60 -10.71
CA SER A 292 -6.82 -21.21 -10.29
C SER A 292 -6.77 -21.05 -8.77
N LEU A 293 -5.69 -21.53 -8.17
CA LEU A 293 -5.35 -21.31 -6.77
C LEU A 293 -3.94 -20.71 -6.74
N GLN A 294 -3.76 -19.61 -6.03
CA GLN A 294 -2.46 -18.99 -5.85
C GLN A 294 -2.21 -18.66 -4.39
N TRP A 295 -0.98 -18.89 -3.94
CA TRP A 295 -0.43 -18.36 -2.70
C TRP A 295 0.64 -17.33 -3.03
N MET A 296 0.71 -16.27 -2.24
CA MET A 296 1.75 -15.25 -2.32
C MET A 296 2.28 -14.95 -0.92
N HIS A 297 3.59 -14.73 -0.83
CA HIS A 297 4.28 -14.27 0.37
C HIS A 297 5.21 -13.10 0.06
N LYS A 298 5.26 -12.11 0.96
CA LYS A 298 6.12 -10.93 0.88
C LYS A 298 6.80 -10.66 2.22
N THR A 299 8.10 -10.43 2.30
CA THR A 299 8.78 -10.34 3.62
C THR A 299 8.62 -8.99 4.32
N ALA A 300 8.48 -7.89 3.57
CA ALA A 300 8.57 -6.53 4.12
C ALA A 300 7.31 -5.67 3.91
N SER A 301 6.48 -5.97 2.91
CA SER A 301 5.25 -5.21 2.64
C SER A 301 4.04 -6.10 2.38
N ASP A 302 2.85 -5.52 2.46
CA ASP A 302 1.59 -6.20 2.15
C ASP A 302 1.23 -6.12 0.64
N PHE A 303 0.04 -6.60 0.26
CA PHE A 303 -0.41 -6.60 -1.14
C PHE A 303 -0.43 -5.22 -1.78
N VAL A 304 -0.81 -4.19 -1.01
CA VAL A 304 -0.97 -2.82 -1.47
C VAL A 304 0.30 -1.97 -1.26
N GLY A 305 1.39 -2.60 -0.80
CA GLY A 305 2.70 -1.97 -0.66
C GLY A 305 2.93 -1.24 0.66
N ARG A 306 2.05 -1.41 1.67
CA ARG A 306 2.28 -0.85 3.01
C ARG A 306 3.41 -1.63 3.71
N PRO A 307 4.37 -0.95 4.36
CA PRO A 307 5.40 -1.61 5.15
C PRO A 307 4.77 -2.33 6.35
N LEU A 308 5.28 -3.52 6.67
CA LEU A 308 4.74 -4.35 7.75
C LEU A 308 5.16 -3.87 9.15
N ASP A 309 6.09 -2.92 9.25
CA ASP A 309 6.65 -2.42 10.51
C ASP A 309 5.65 -1.61 11.35
N PHE A 310 4.63 -1.01 10.72
CA PHE A 310 3.78 -0.02 11.38
C PHE A 310 2.29 -0.38 11.41
N ILE A 311 1.88 -1.48 10.77
CA ILE A 311 0.47 -1.86 10.69
C ILE A 311 -0.13 -2.22 12.06
N GLY A 312 -1.46 -2.30 12.12
CA GLY A 312 -2.19 -2.80 13.29
C GLY A 312 -2.51 -1.79 14.38
N GLY A 313 -2.35 -0.49 14.09
CA GLY A 313 -2.83 0.60 14.93
C GLY A 313 -4.35 0.72 14.96
N ALA A 314 -4.86 1.54 15.87
CA ALA A 314 -6.27 1.92 15.98
C ALA A 314 -6.38 3.29 16.65
N VAL A 315 -7.60 3.81 16.81
CA VAL A 315 -7.85 5.10 17.48
C VAL A 315 -7.23 5.16 18.88
N ASP A 316 -7.17 4.03 19.59
CA ASP A 316 -6.67 3.89 20.95
C ASP A 316 -5.36 3.07 21.05
N LYS A 317 -4.74 2.74 19.91
CA LYS A 317 -3.59 1.82 19.86
C LYS A 317 -2.56 2.25 18.81
N ALA A 318 -1.28 2.31 19.22
CA ALA A 318 -0.16 2.54 18.31
C ALA A 318 0.01 1.38 17.30
N GLY A 319 0.62 1.68 16.16
CA GLY A 319 1.05 0.64 15.22
C GLY A 319 2.09 -0.25 15.90
N HIS A 320 1.87 -1.57 15.92
CA HIS A 320 2.80 -2.52 16.54
C HIS A 320 3.58 -3.35 15.51
N GLY A 321 3.32 -3.10 14.22
CA GLY A 321 3.86 -3.86 13.13
C GLY A 321 3.29 -5.27 13.08
N LYS A 322 3.80 -6.07 12.16
CA LYS A 322 3.30 -7.42 11.95
C LYS A 322 3.60 -8.32 13.18
N PRO A 323 2.64 -9.11 13.66
CA PRO A 323 2.91 -10.29 14.50
C PRO A 323 3.43 -11.48 13.65
N LYS A 324 4.39 -12.26 14.15
CA LYS A 324 4.94 -13.45 13.43
C LYS A 324 3.84 -14.33 12.83
N GLY A 325 3.94 -14.61 11.53
CA GLY A 325 2.98 -15.41 10.74
C GLY A 325 3.39 -16.89 10.64
N TRP A 326 2.67 -17.65 9.80
CA TRP A 326 2.79 -19.12 9.75
C TRP A 326 4.12 -19.63 9.17
N LEU A 327 4.73 -18.87 8.24
CA LEU A 327 6.05 -19.13 7.66
C LEU A 327 7.15 -18.20 8.21
N GLY A 328 6.88 -17.48 9.31
CA GLY A 328 7.77 -16.49 9.89
C GLY A 328 7.29 -15.05 9.69
N ASP A 329 8.22 -14.13 9.47
CA ASP A 329 7.93 -12.69 9.27
C ASP A 329 7.52 -12.45 7.79
N GLY A 330 6.57 -11.53 7.50
CA GLY A 330 6.03 -11.28 6.13
C GLY A 330 4.49 -11.33 5.89
N TRP A 331 3.96 -10.83 4.80
CA TRP A 331 2.55 -10.93 4.46
C TRP A 331 2.28 -12.19 3.62
N ASP A 332 1.18 -12.90 3.91
CA ASP A 332 0.72 -14.06 3.13
C ASP A 332 -0.73 -13.86 2.67
N ALA A 333 -1.04 -14.30 1.45
CA ALA A 333 -2.42 -14.41 1.00
C ALA A 333 -2.65 -15.58 0.07
N PHE A 334 -3.92 -15.95 -0.02
CA PHE A 334 -4.42 -16.97 -0.93
C PHE A 334 -5.46 -16.35 -1.84
N SER A 335 -5.36 -16.62 -3.14
CA SER A 335 -6.44 -16.33 -4.07
C SER A 335 -6.95 -17.62 -4.70
N PHE A 336 -8.25 -17.67 -4.92
CA PHE A 336 -8.89 -18.76 -5.65
C PHE A 336 -9.92 -18.18 -6.61
N ALA A 337 -9.94 -18.68 -7.84
CA ALA A 337 -10.93 -18.30 -8.82
C ALA A 337 -11.40 -19.49 -9.64
N PHE A 338 -12.66 -19.48 -10.09
CA PHE A 338 -13.15 -20.43 -11.07
C PHE A 338 -14.08 -19.77 -12.11
N GLN A 339 -14.21 -20.45 -13.25
CA GLN A 339 -15.15 -20.11 -14.32
C GLN A 339 -15.84 -21.37 -14.84
N GLN A 340 -17.17 -21.41 -14.79
CA GLN A 340 -18.00 -22.52 -15.26
C GLN A 340 -18.97 -22.05 -16.35
N PRO A 341 -18.74 -22.43 -17.62
CA PRO A 341 -19.71 -22.20 -18.70
C PRO A 341 -20.90 -23.18 -18.61
N THR A 342 -22.07 -22.77 -19.09
CA THR A 342 -23.22 -23.68 -19.33
C THR A 342 -23.04 -24.48 -20.62
N PRO A 343 -23.80 -25.58 -20.82
CA PRO A 343 -23.64 -26.44 -22.00
C PRO A 343 -23.92 -25.74 -23.33
N ASP A 344 -24.81 -24.74 -23.32
CA ASP A 344 -25.12 -23.89 -24.47
C ASP A 344 -24.20 -22.66 -24.61
N LEU A 345 -23.21 -22.52 -23.71
CA LEU A 345 -22.24 -21.41 -23.63
C LEU A 345 -22.87 -20.01 -23.51
N LYS A 346 -24.18 -19.93 -23.26
CA LYS A 346 -24.88 -18.65 -23.10
C LYS A 346 -24.61 -18.04 -21.75
N TRP A 347 -24.36 -18.84 -20.73
CA TRP A 347 -24.05 -18.37 -19.40
C TRP A 347 -22.68 -18.85 -18.97
N ARG A 348 -21.99 -18.04 -18.17
CA ARG A 348 -20.78 -18.43 -17.44
C ARG A 348 -20.86 -17.87 -16.03
N TYR A 349 -20.65 -18.74 -15.05
CA TYR A 349 -20.56 -18.36 -13.65
C TYR A 349 -19.10 -18.26 -13.27
N ASP A 350 -18.73 -17.12 -12.73
CA ASP A 350 -17.38 -16.78 -12.32
C ASP A 350 -17.37 -16.51 -10.81
N PHE A 351 -16.29 -16.84 -10.15
CA PHE A 351 -16.10 -16.54 -8.74
C PHE A 351 -14.62 -16.30 -8.48
N SER A 352 -14.31 -15.30 -7.67
CA SER A 352 -12.97 -15.08 -7.15
C SER A 352 -13.01 -14.73 -5.67
N VAL A 353 -12.01 -15.20 -4.93
CA VAL A 353 -11.75 -14.82 -3.55
C VAL A 353 -10.27 -14.49 -3.40
N LEU A 354 -9.98 -13.44 -2.63
CA LEU A 354 -8.64 -13.14 -2.10
C LEU A 354 -8.75 -13.13 -0.58
N TYR A 355 -7.94 -13.94 0.09
CA TYR A 355 -7.92 -14.10 1.54
C TYR A 355 -6.56 -13.66 2.08
N ASP A 356 -6.59 -12.63 2.92
CA ASP A 356 -5.45 -12.08 3.65
C ASP A 356 -5.38 -12.73 5.03
N ILE A 357 -4.24 -13.34 5.37
CA ILE A 357 -4.09 -14.06 6.64
C ILE A 357 -4.22 -13.16 7.86
N PHE A 358 -4.10 -11.83 7.70
CA PHE A 358 -4.32 -10.86 8.77
C PHE A 358 -5.80 -10.53 9.01
N GLY A 359 -6.70 -11.36 8.48
CA GLY A 359 -8.11 -11.35 8.87
C GLY A 359 -8.99 -10.49 7.98
N GLY A 360 -8.68 -10.43 6.69
CA GLY A 360 -9.55 -9.82 5.70
C GLY A 360 -9.74 -10.67 4.45
N TYR A 361 -10.78 -10.36 3.69
CA TYR A 361 -11.07 -11.04 2.44
C TYR A 361 -11.79 -10.14 1.45
N LEU A 362 -11.64 -10.46 0.17
CA LEU A 362 -12.46 -9.98 -0.93
C LEU A 362 -13.14 -11.19 -1.57
N ILE A 363 -14.45 -11.12 -1.76
CA ILE A 363 -15.25 -12.15 -2.45
C ILE A 363 -15.99 -11.50 -3.60
N GLN A 364 -15.88 -12.09 -4.80
CA GLN A 364 -16.48 -11.54 -6.00
C GLN A 364 -17.08 -12.64 -6.90
N PRO A 365 -18.36 -13.00 -6.74
CA PRO A 365 -19.11 -13.74 -7.75
C PRO A 365 -19.44 -12.84 -8.94
N ALA A 366 -19.52 -13.47 -10.10
CA ALA A 366 -19.88 -12.83 -11.35
C ALA A 366 -20.64 -13.78 -12.27
N VAL A 367 -21.44 -13.21 -13.16
CA VAL A 367 -22.15 -13.93 -14.19
C VAL A 367 -21.98 -13.21 -15.52
N ARG A 368 -21.65 -13.98 -16.56
CA ARG A 368 -21.67 -13.53 -17.94
C ARG A 368 -22.86 -14.16 -18.65
N TYR A 369 -23.59 -13.35 -19.41
CA TYR A 369 -24.66 -13.74 -20.31
C TYR A 369 -24.34 -13.32 -21.74
N LYS A 370 -24.35 -14.27 -22.66
CA LYS A 370 -24.13 -14.09 -24.10
C LYS A 370 -25.36 -14.56 -24.88
N PRO A 371 -26.41 -13.71 -25.02
CA PRO A 371 -27.64 -14.08 -25.72
C PRO A 371 -27.45 -14.35 -27.21
N SER A 372 -26.44 -13.73 -27.82
CA SER A 372 -26.12 -13.84 -29.24
C SER A 372 -24.62 -13.60 -29.46
N ALA A 373 -24.15 -13.74 -30.71
CA ALA A 373 -22.77 -13.45 -31.04
C ALA A 373 -22.40 -11.97 -30.81
N ALA A 374 -23.34 -11.05 -31.02
CA ALA A 374 -23.11 -9.61 -30.96
C ALA A 374 -23.17 -9.04 -29.53
N TRP A 375 -23.99 -9.61 -28.65
CA TRP A 375 -24.26 -9.05 -27.32
C TRP A 375 -23.61 -9.87 -26.21
N THR A 376 -22.95 -9.19 -25.27
CA THR A 376 -22.46 -9.78 -24.01
C THR A 376 -22.84 -8.89 -22.85
N VAL A 377 -23.37 -9.47 -21.78
CA VAL A 377 -23.70 -8.79 -20.52
C VAL A 377 -22.92 -9.48 -19.42
N GLU A 378 -22.28 -8.72 -18.56
CA GLU A 378 -21.57 -9.22 -17.39
C GLU A 378 -22.04 -8.45 -16.16
N THR A 379 -22.20 -9.17 -15.06
CA THR A 379 -22.56 -8.58 -13.77
C THR A 379 -21.71 -9.21 -12.70
N TYR A 380 -21.20 -8.41 -11.78
CA TYR A 380 -20.41 -8.87 -10.65
C TYR A 380 -20.82 -8.11 -9.39
N ALA A 381 -20.59 -8.72 -8.24
CA ALA A 381 -20.70 -8.08 -6.95
C ALA A 381 -19.42 -8.32 -6.18
N THR A 382 -18.92 -7.32 -5.46
CA THR A 382 -17.69 -7.39 -4.67
C THR A 382 -18.03 -7.07 -3.23
N TRP A 383 -17.62 -7.97 -2.33
CA TRP A 383 -17.66 -7.74 -0.89
C TRP A 383 -16.25 -7.76 -0.33
N MET A 384 -15.94 -6.77 0.49
CA MET A 384 -14.68 -6.67 1.20
C MET A 384 -14.92 -6.64 2.70
N TYR A 385 -14.02 -7.25 3.45
CA TYR A 385 -14.07 -7.26 4.90
C TYR A 385 -12.66 -7.19 5.46
N ALA A 386 -12.50 -6.45 6.56
CA ALA A 386 -11.27 -6.35 7.31
C ALA A 386 -11.57 -6.41 8.80
N LYS A 387 -11.02 -7.39 9.51
CA LYS A 387 -11.17 -7.48 10.97
C LYS A 387 -10.54 -6.28 11.69
N ASN A 388 -9.43 -5.78 11.17
CA ASN A 388 -8.64 -4.68 11.73
C ASN A 388 -7.76 -4.07 10.62
N THR A 389 -6.96 -3.07 11.00
CA THR A 389 -6.03 -2.33 10.13
C THR A 389 -4.77 -3.11 9.73
N GLU A 390 -4.54 -4.29 10.30
CA GLU A 390 -3.48 -5.20 9.83
C GLU A 390 -3.82 -5.75 8.45
N SER A 391 -5.11 -5.87 8.13
CA SER A 391 -5.54 -6.36 6.83
C SER A 391 -5.41 -5.30 5.73
N VAL A 392 -5.04 -5.77 4.53
CA VAL A 392 -4.94 -4.96 3.29
C VAL A 392 -6.25 -4.32 2.89
N PHE A 393 -7.39 -4.88 3.30
CA PHE A 393 -8.72 -4.40 2.91
C PHE A 393 -9.26 -3.29 3.82
N SER A 394 -8.60 -3.00 4.95
CA SER A 394 -9.12 -2.04 5.95
C SER A 394 -9.43 -0.65 5.37
N ALA A 395 -8.57 -0.13 4.48
CA ALA A 395 -8.80 1.17 3.85
C ALA A 395 -9.95 1.17 2.81
N LEU A 396 -10.35 0.00 2.32
CA LEU A 396 -11.34 -0.20 1.24
C LEU A 396 -12.59 -0.95 1.69
N GLU A 397 -12.72 -1.34 2.95
CA GLU A 397 -13.82 -2.18 3.45
C GLU A 397 -15.21 -1.57 3.18
N TRP A 398 -15.29 -0.24 3.09
CA TRP A 398 -16.53 0.49 2.83
C TRP A 398 -16.98 0.46 1.35
N THR A 399 -16.21 -0.15 0.45
CA THR A 399 -16.39 -0.08 -1.02
C THR A 399 -17.11 -1.31 -1.63
N ASP A 400 -18.02 -1.94 -0.89
CA ASP A 400 -18.88 -3.00 -1.45
C ASP A 400 -19.62 -2.48 -2.70
N GLU A 401 -19.50 -3.19 -3.82
CA GLU A 401 -19.99 -2.71 -5.11
C GLU A 401 -20.70 -3.79 -5.95
N VAL A 402 -21.57 -3.34 -6.84
CA VAL A 402 -22.19 -4.15 -7.90
C VAL A 402 -21.92 -3.47 -9.23
N GLY A 403 -21.27 -4.17 -10.14
CA GLY A 403 -20.95 -3.68 -11.47
C GLY A 403 -21.70 -4.44 -12.56
N MET A 404 -22.07 -3.74 -13.63
CA MET A 404 -22.65 -4.32 -14.83
C MET A 404 -21.96 -3.75 -16.08
N ARG A 405 -21.54 -4.64 -16.98
CA ARG A 405 -20.95 -4.29 -18.27
C ARG A 405 -21.79 -4.86 -19.41
N VAL A 406 -22.12 -4.02 -20.39
CA VAL A 406 -22.81 -4.44 -21.61
C VAL A 406 -21.89 -4.16 -22.80
N GLY A 407 -21.58 -5.20 -23.56
CA GLY A 407 -20.76 -5.15 -24.77
C GLY A 407 -21.58 -5.47 -26.01
N TYR A 408 -21.33 -4.72 -27.08
CA TYR A 408 -21.85 -4.96 -28.42
C TYR A 408 -20.70 -5.05 -29.42
N GLN A 409 -20.68 -6.11 -30.23
CA GLN A 409 -19.72 -6.30 -31.32
C GLN A 409 -20.44 -6.11 -32.66
N PHE A 410 -19.94 -5.17 -33.46
CA PHE A 410 -20.48 -4.78 -34.78
C PHE A 410 -20.12 -5.76 -35.88
#